data_AF-K1RG42-F1
#
_entry.id   AF-K1RG42-F1
#
_cell.length_a   1.000
_cell.length_b   1.000
_cell.length_c   1.000
_cell.angle_alpha   90.00
_cell.angle_beta   90.00
_cell.angle_gamma   90.00
#
_symmetry.space_group_name_H-M   'P 1'
#
loop_
_entity.id
_entity.type
_entity.pdbx_description
1 polymer ?
#
loop_
_entity_poly.entity_id
_entity_poly.type
_entity_poly.pdbx_seq_one_letter_code
_entity_poly.pdbx_strand_id
1 'polypeptide(L)'
;MSVKSRLFGIFLHKWYPEVNHHCPNAPTILVGTKLDLRDDKDTIEKLKEKKLSPITYPQGLALAKELGSVKYLECSALTQKGLKMVFDEAIRAVLCPKPTKKTKKGCVLL
;
A
#
# COMPACT_ATOMS: atom_id res chain seq x y z
N MET A 1 7.00 0.40 21.15
CA MET A 1 6.37 1.68 20.76
C MET A 1 6.42 1.78 19.25
N SER A 2 5.30 1.50 18.58
CA SER A 2 5.28 1.32 17.11
C SER A 2 5.41 2.68 16.43
N VAL A 3 6.55 2.95 15.80
CA VAL A 3 6.74 4.12 14.94
C VAL A 3 5.84 3.93 13.73
N LYS A 4 4.56 4.29 13.85
CA LYS A 4 3.67 4.43 12.70
C LYS A 4 4.16 5.65 11.94
N SER A 5 4.99 5.42 10.93
CA SER A 5 5.53 6.47 10.08
C SER A 5 4.40 7.36 9.59
N ARG A 6 4.61 8.68 9.60
CA ARG A 6 3.59 9.71 9.30
C ARG A 6 2.78 9.43 8.01
N LEU A 7 3.39 8.75 7.05
CA LEU A 7 2.77 8.31 5.79
C LEU A 7 1.58 7.33 5.99
N PHE A 8 1.65 6.44 6.98
CA PHE A 8 0.57 5.46 7.26
C PHE A 8 -0.71 6.17 7.69
N GLY A 9 -0.59 7.23 8.49
CA GLY A 9 -1.72 8.03 8.94
C GLY A 9 -2.49 8.66 7.79
N ILE A 10 -1.78 9.19 6.78
CA ILE A 10 -2.40 9.85 5.63
C ILE A 10 -3.16 8.85 4.76
N PHE A 11 -2.60 7.66 4.53
CA PHE A 11 -3.32 6.62 3.76
C PHE A 11 -4.58 6.14 4.47
N LEU A 12 -4.50 5.87 5.77
CA LEU A 12 -5.63 5.35 6.54
C LEU A 12 -6.76 6.37 6.75
N HIS A 13 -6.42 7.65 6.96
CA HIS A 13 -7.41 8.66 7.37
C HIS A 13 -7.87 9.58 6.23
N LYS A 14 -7.13 9.62 5.11
CA LYS A 14 -7.48 10.48 3.97
C LYS A 14 -7.74 9.67 2.71
N TRP A 15 -6.71 9.02 2.17
CA TRP A 15 -6.81 8.39 0.84
C TRP A 15 -7.75 7.19 0.81
N TYR A 16 -7.66 6.29 1.79
CA TYR A 16 -8.50 5.11 1.80
C TYR A 16 -10.00 5.43 1.96
N PRO A 17 -10.42 6.28 2.93
CA PRO A 17 -11.82 6.72 3.01
C PRO A 17 -12.30 7.41 1.74
N GLU A 18 -11.48 8.27 1.14
CA GLU A 18 -11.83 9.00 -0.08
C GLU A 18 -12.05 8.06 -1.28
N VAL A 19 -11.12 7.12 -1.51
CA VAL A 19 -11.25 6.13 -2.60
C VAL A 19 -12.43 5.21 -2.34
N ASN A 20 -12.61 4.73 -1.11
CA ASN A 20 -13.72 3.83 -0.78
C ASN A 20 -15.09 4.53 -0.85
N HIS A 21 -15.13 5.85 -0.63
CA HIS A 21 -16.36 6.64 -0.79
C HIS A 21 -16.77 6.78 -2.26
N HIS A 22 -15.82 7.11 -3.14
CA HIS A 22 -16.12 7.33 -4.57
C HIS A 22 -16.18 6.03 -5.37
N CYS A 23 -15.39 5.02 -4.98
CA CYS A 23 -15.16 3.78 -5.74
C CYS A 23 -15.13 2.55 -4.81
N PRO A 24 -16.23 2.21 -4.11
CA PRO A 24 -16.25 1.18 -3.06
C PRO A 24 -15.91 -0.25 -3.53
N ASN A 25 -16.08 -0.54 -4.83
CA ASN A 25 -15.84 -1.88 -5.40
C ASN A 25 -14.58 -1.94 -6.29
N ALA A 26 -13.85 -0.84 -6.42
CA ALA A 26 -12.68 -0.81 -7.29
C ALA A 26 -11.50 -1.57 -6.64
N PRO A 27 -10.82 -2.47 -7.38
CA PRO A 27 -9.65 -3.14 -6.87
C PRO A 27 -8.53 -2.12 -6.61
N THR A 28 -8.04 -2.09 -5.37
CA THR A 28 -6.98 -1.16 -4.95
C THR A 28 -5.65 -1.88 -4.80
N ILE A 29 -4.56 -1.27 -5.27
CA ILE A 29 -3.19 -1.76 -5.09
C ILE A 29 -2.40 -0.69 -4.32
N LEU A 30 -1.72 -1.08 -3.25
CA LEU A 30 -0.83 -0.19 -2.53
C LEU A 30 0.57 -0.27 -3.13
N VAL A 31 1.15 0.88 -3.47
CA VAL A 31 2.48 0.96 -4.08
C VAL A 31 3.43 1.81 -3.22
N GLY A 32 4.52 1.20 -2.74
CA GLY A 32 5.64 1.92 -2.13
C GLY A 32 6.55 2.48 -3.21
N THR A 33 6.68 3.81 -3.30
CA THR A 33 7.54 4.48 -4.30
C THR A 33 8.90 4.83 -3.72
N LYS A 34 9.84 5.21 -4.59
CA LYS A 34 11.21 5.63 -4.23
C LYS A 34 11.99 4.54 -3.49
N LEU A 35 11.84 3.29 -3.93
CA LEU A 35 12.53 2.13 -3.33
C LEU A 35 14.05 2.31 -3.25
N ASP A 36 14.64 3.03 -4.19
CA ASP A 36 16.07 3.39 -4.22
C ASP A 36 16.54 4.15 -2.96
N LEU A 37 15.67 4.95 -2.36
CA LEU A 37 16.01 5.74 -1.18
C LEU A 37 16.04 4.92 0.13
N ARG A 38 15.62 3.66 0.10
CA ARG A 38 15.60 2.80 1.28
C ARG A 38 17.02 2.49 1.77
N ASP A 39 17.96 2.36 0.84
CA ASP A 39 19.36 2.01 1.10
C ASP A 39 20.31 3.22 0.93
N ASP A 40 19.76 4.40 0.61
CA ASP A 40 20.50 5.63 0.43
C ASP A 40 20.93 6.24 1.77
N LYS A 41 22.25 6.35 1.99
CA LYS A 41 22.82 6.78 3.28
C LYS A 41 22.39 8.21 3.65
N ASP A 42 22.44 9.13 2.70
CA ASP A 42 22.06 10.53 2.92
C ASP A 42 20.59 10.65 3.32
N THR A 43 19.71 9.89 2.67
CA THR A 43 18.28 9.86 3.01
C THR A 43 18.03 9.24 4.37
N ILE A 44 18.72 8.14 4.71
CA ILE A 44 18.62 7.51 6.03
C ILE A 44 19.04 8.48 7.14
N GLU A 45 20.14 9.21 6.94
CA GLU A 45 20.64 10.19 7.92
C GLU A 45 19.64 11.33 8.12
N LYS A 46 19.13 11.93 7.03
CA LYS A 46 18.08 12.98 7.10
C LYS A 46 16.80 12.50 7.77
N LEU A 47 16.42 11.24 7.58
CA LEU A 47 15.27 10.65 8.26
C LEU A 47 15.56 10.47 9.76
N LYS A 48 16.77 10.03 10.10
CA LYS A 48 17.21 9.85 11.50
C LYS A 48 17.21 11.16 12.28
N GLU A 49 17.65 12.27 11.68
CA GLU A 49 17.54 13.62 12.27
C GLU A 49 16.08 13.97 12.64
N LYS A 50 15.13 13.52 11.82
CA LYS A 50 13.69 13.70 12.05
C LYS A 50 13.06 12.60 12.92
N LYS A 51 13.86 11.71 13.50
CA LYS A 51 13.41 10.53 14.27
C LYS A 51 12.48 9.60 13.47
N LEU A 52 12.72 9.51 12.16
CA LEU A 52 12.01 8.65 11.23
C LEU A 52 12.95 7.59 10.66
N SER A 53 12.36 6.53 10.10
CA SER A 53 13.07 5.50 9.35
C SER A 53 12.35 5.20 8.04
N PRO A 54 13.06 4.69 7.01
CA PRO A 54 12.42 4.19 5.81
C PRO A 54 11.36 3.13 6.14
N ILE A 55 10.30 3.08 5.32
CA ILE A 55 9.28 2.03 5.46
C ILE A 55 9.89 0.71 5.01
N THR A 56 9.75 -0.31 5.84
CA THR A 56 10.16 -1.68 5.50
C THR A 56 9.08 -2.40 4.72
N TYR A 57 9.46 -3.39 3.92
CA TYR A 57 8.51 -4.20 3.16
C TYR A 57 7.41 -4.84 4.04
N PRO A 58 7.71 -5.44 5.20
CA PRO A 58 6.68 -6.01 6.08
C PRO A 58 5.69 -4.97 6.60
N GLN A 59 6.14 -3.75 6.88
CA GLN A 59 5.25 -2.66 7.31
C GLN A 59 4.29 -2.25 6.19
N GLY A 60 4.80 -2.12 4.95
CA GLY A 60 3.97 -1.80 3.79
C GLY A 60 2.96 -2.90 3.47
N LEU A 61 3.37 -4.16 3.59
CA LEU A 61 2.49 -5.32 3.41
C LEU A 61 1.39 -5.36 4.48
N ALA A 62 1.72 -5.07 5.74
CA ALA A 62 0.74 -4.99 6.82
C ALA A 62 -0.31 -3.90 6.56
N LEU A 63 0.12 -2.73 6.08
CA LEU A 63 -0.79 -1.65 5.69
C LEU A 63 -1.70 -2.06 4.53
N ALA A 64 -1.15 -2.67 3.48
CA ALA A 64 -1.94 -3.14 2.35
C ALA A 64 -3.04 -4.14 2.79
N LYS A 65 -2.71 -5.01 3.75
CA LYS A 65 -3.67 -5.96 4.33
C LYS A 65 -4.74 -5.24 5.17
N GLU A 66 -4.37 -4.25 5.96
CA GLU A 66 -5.30 -3.41 6.75
C GLU A 66 -6.27 -2.64 5.85
N LEU A 67 -5.79 -2.14 4.71
CA LEU A 67 -6.58 -1.43 3.70
C LEU A 67 -7.38 -2.35 2.76
N GLY A 68 -7.28 -3.67 2.90
CA GLY A 68 -7.93 -4.60 1.96
C GLY A 68 -7.45 -4.49 0.51
N SER A 69 -6.22 -4.01 0.29
CA SER A 69 -5.62 -3.92 -1.04
C SER A 69 -5.38 -5.31 -1.64
N VAL A 70 -5.54 -5.43 -2.96
CA VAL A 70 -5.34 -6.68 -3.71
C VAL A 70 -3.89 -7.15 -3.64
N LYS A 71 -2.95 -6.20 -3.62
CA LYS A 71 -1.51 -6.46 -3.55
C LYS A 71 -0.76 -5.25 -2.99
N TYR A 72 0.41 -5.52 -2.40
CA TYR A 72 1.43 -4.53 -2.11
C TYR A 72 2.58 -4.70 -3.09
N LEU A 73 3.04 -3.61 -3.69
CA LEU A 73 4.19 -3.60 -4.60
C LEU A 73 5.11 -2.44 -4.24
N GLU A 74 6.38 -2.53 -4.60
CA GLU A 74 7.34 -1.46 -4.43
C GLU A 74 8.04 -1.17 -5.76
N CYS A 75 8.26 0.11 -6.03
CA CYS A 75 8.95 0.53 -7.24
C CYS A 75 9.88 1.73 -7.00
N SER A 76 10.84 1.86 -7.90
CA SER A 76 11.70 3.03 -8.03
C SER A 76 11.55 3.55 -9.46
N ALA A 77 11.08 4.79 -9.58
CA ALA A 77 11.00 5.45 -10.88
C ALA A 77 12.41 5.73 -11.46
N LEU A 78 13.38 6.02 -10.58
CA LEU A 78 14.75 6.35 -10.95
C LEU A 78 15.49 5.14 -11.53
N THR A 79 15.45 4.00 -10.83
CA THR A 79 16.13 2.76 -11.27
C THR A 79 15.26 1.89 -12.18
N GLN A 80 14.02 2.32 -12.43
CA GLN A 80 12.95 1.58 -13.12
C GLN A 80 12.57 0.22 -12.49
N LYS A 81 13.16 -0.11 -11.32
CA LYS A 81 12.88 -1.36 -10.62
C LYS A 81 11.41 -1.41 -10.20
N GLY A 82 10.73 -2.50 -10.55
CA GLY A 82 9.35 -2.76 -10.14
C GLY A 82 8.26 -2.00 -10.91
N LEU A 83 8.59 -1.02 -11.76
CA LEU A 83 7.60 -0.24 -12.51
C LEU A 83 6.70 -1.12 -13.38
N LYS A 84 7.31 -1.98 -14.21
CA LYS A 84 6.54 -2.89 -15.10
C LYS A 84 5.56 -3.76 -14.31
N MET A 85 6.00 -4.31 -13.17
CA MET A 85 5.14 -5.14 -12.32
C MET A 85 3.97 -4.36 -11.71
N VAL A 86 4.16 -3.09 -11.36
CA VAL A 86 3.07 -2.24 -10.85
C VAL A 86 1.97 -2.08 -11.89
N PHE A 87 2.34 -1.77 -13.14
CA PHE A 87 1.36 -1.63 -14.23
C PHE A 87 0.72 -2.95 -14.63
N ASP A 88 1.52 -4.02 -14.77
CA ASP A 88 1.01 -5.35 -15.11
C ASP A 88 -0.01 -5.86 -14.08
N GLU A 89 0.26 -5.66 -12.78
CA GLU A 89 -0.65 -6.08 -11.72
C GLU A 89 -1.90 -5.19 -11.63
N ALA A 90 -1.80 -3.89 -11.95
CA ALA A 90 -2.96 -3.01 -12.05
C ALA A 90 -3.92 -3.48 -13.16
N ILE A 91 -3.39 -3.79 -14.34
CA ILE A 91 -4.16 -4.35 -15.46
C ILE A 91 -4.78 -5.69 -15.05
N ARG A 92 -3.96 -6.58 -14.47
CA ARG A 92 -4.40 -7.91 -14.02
C ARG A 92 -5.47 -7.84 -12.95
N ALA A 93 -5.45 -6.85 -12.05
CA ALA A 93 -6.46 -6.72 -11.00
C ALA A 93 -7.87 -6.47 -11.54
N VAL A 94 -7.97 -5.91 -12.75
CA VAL A 94 -9.24 -5.66 -13.44
C VAL A 94 -9.61 -6.82 -14.36
N LEU A 95 -8.66 -7.33 -15.15
CA LEU A 95 -8.93 -8.40 -16.13
C LEU A 95 -9.09 -9.79 -15.51
N CYS A 96 -8.41 -10.04 -14.39
CA CYS A 96 -8.43 -11.31 -13.68
C CYS A 96 -8.77 -11.08 -12.20
N PRO A 97 -10.02 -10.70 -11.88
CA PRO A 97 -10.42 -10.43 -10.52
C PRO A 97 -10.28 -11.71 -9.69
N LYS A 98 -9.41 -11.67 -8.66
CA LYS A 98 -9.35 -12.75 -7.68
C LYS A 98 -10.71 -12.81 -6.95
N PRO A 99 -11.28 -13.99 -6.69
CA PRO A 99 -12.50 -14.09 -5.91
C PRO A 99 -12.28 -13.43 -4.55
N THR A 100 -12.92 -12.29 -4.34
CA THR A 100 -12.90 -11.61 -3.06
C THR A 100 -13.69 -12.46 -2.07
N LYS A 101 -13.10 -12.78 -0.92
CA LYS A 101 -13.83 -13.41 0.18
C LYS A 101 -14.86 -12.39 0.67
N LYS A 102 -16.08 -12.42 0.12
CA LYS A 102 -17.21 -11.70 0.71
C LYS A 102 -17.34 -12.22 2.14
N THR A 103 -17.08 -11.37 3.12
CA THR A 103 -17.50 -11.64 4.49
C THR A 103 -19.03 -11.73 4.44
N LYS A 104 -19.57 -12.95 4.56
CA LYS A 104 -21.01 -13.15 4.68
C LYS A 104 -21.45 -12.36 5.92
N LYS A 105 -22.10 -11.20 5.73
CA LYS A 105 -22.91 -10.62 6.79
C LYS A 105 -23.95 -11.68 7.13
N GLY A 106 -23.84 -12.26 8.33
CA GLY A 106 -24.69 -13.36 8.76
C GLY A 106 -26.14 -13.00 8.54
N CYS A 107 -26.81 -13.76 7.67
CA CYS A 107 -28.25 -13.70 7.56
C CYS A 107 -28.79 -14.50 8.75
N VAL A 108 -29.38 -13.83 9.73
CA VAL A 108 -30.21 -14.48 10.74
C VAL A 108 -31.60 -14.61 10.11
N LEU A 109 -32.02 -15.84 9.84
CA LEU A 109 -33.43 -16.14 9.62
C LEU A 109 -34.11 -16.07 10.99
N LEU A 110 -35.01 -15.10 11.15
CA LEU A 110 -35.97 -15.02 12.25
C LEU A 110 -37.17 -15.91 11.92
#